data_AF-A0A9P6E607-F1
#
_entry.id   AF-A0A9P6E607-F1
#
_cell.length_a   1.000
_cell.length_b   1.000
_cell.length_c   1.000
_cell.angle_alpha   90.00
_cell.angle_beta   90.00
_cell.angle_gamma   90.00
#
_symmetry.space_group_name_H-M   'P 1'
#
loop_
_entity.id
_entity.type
_entity.pdbx_description
1 polymer ?
#
loop_
_entity_poly.entity_id
_entity_poly.type
_entity_poly.pdbx_seq_one_letter_code
_entity_poly.pdbx_strand_id
1 'polypeptide(L)'
;MANLNLADPAAISAVYSSILDNDNNWLLLHYENDAFDEIGLHSYGGQGLEEMKTKISSLEDVFIAFYREELENDPGYIIINYVPPTISAVKRAKVLVHSRRVGAILKQHQTIFTVDSLSLITSSNIYAAIKNPNTAFQPLSPTPSQLIDTLVNTSLTEVHDQPLPPARPLPTAPTTKREESLSPRRPLQPLRAASQLSSDPPATESTMGARSPYASPSREGLPQAVPLFPKGFFHNGPPSSDGLPPQAVPLVPKGFLSNFIKKKKKGSRDSEDGPPPPTPSKGPPTPPKDKDTFPVYTSPMGHSYSQPTPQSSKIQPVRRQRSQSFSEFAVISHPVDRVDMDDMVIVDSDSVNGSSQLYTLPLKGKWASTSANASDPEARAQRRSELRWKRQEEERRALESEVRRQRKLKAEREAILRQEAEEERRRKLELEEEVQRIKEHRRRKEQWEAEEEERKQQELEDRRRMNRDRRLEEHRKLELWREEQARKAEAAARQVEEARRREEAERKTRIQQVAAKLKGSKEDSDLSGWITILNTESLAWKRRYYKFVGNRILLFRHPNDTQPALDQAELKGNLKALKEWREGYEDLEAIPYSFVVEFKDGREVWSMYADSEGEKYKILGLFKIAGTL
;
A
#
# COMPACT_ATOMS: atom_id res chain seq x y z
N MET A 1 13.58 4.06 -21.52
CA MET A 1 13.42 2.95 -20.57
C MET A 1 11.93 2.72 -20.42
N ALA A 2 11.39 1.52 -20.66
CA ALA A 2 9.97 1.23 -20.44
C ALA A 2 9.59 1.63 -19.02
N ASN A 3 8.47 2.30 -18.76
CA ASN A 3 8.01 2.64 -17.41
C ASN A 3 7.09 1.51 -16.94
N LEU A 4 7.40 0.91 -15.78
CA LEU A 4 6.52 -0.09 -15.18
C LEU A 4 5.49 0.67 -14.34
N ASN A 5 4.21 0.53 -14.67
CA ASN A 5 3.11 1.04 -13.87
C ASN A 5 2.51 -0.09 -13.00
N LEU A 6 2.19 0.22 -11.75
CA LEU A 6 1.44 -0.68 -10.88
C LEU A 6 -0.02 -0.20 -10.86
N ALA A 7 -0.97 -1.05 -11.25
CA ALA A 7 -2.38 -0.66 -11.34
C ALA A 7 -2.94 -0.24 -9.96
N ASP A 8 -2.64 -1.03 -8.93
CA ASP A 8 -2.97 -0.72 -7.52
C ASP A 8 -1.76 -0.92 -6.60
N PRO A 9 -0.89 0.09 -6.44
CA PRO A 9 0.28 -0.03 -5.59
C PRO A 9 -0.09 -0.18 -4.11
N ALA A 10 -1.26 0.30 -3.68
CA ALA A 10 -1.70 0.23 -2.29
C ALA A 10 -2.12 -1.19 -1.92
N ALA A 11 -2.92 -1.86 -2.77
CA ALA A 11 -3.31 -3.26 -2.57
C ALA A 11 -2.10 -4.20 -2.60
N ILE A 12 -1.18 -4.02 -3.58
CA ILE A 12 0.05 -4.81 -3.65
C ILE A 12 0.90 -4.64 -2.38
N SER A 13 1.05 -3.40 -1.89
CA SER A 13 1.81 -3.13 -0.67
C SER A 13 1.14 -3.72 0.59
N ALA A 14 -0.19 -3.71 0.65
CA ALA A 14 -0.93 -4.29 1.78
C ALA A 14 -0.75 -5.81 1.83
N VAL A 15 -0.90 -6.50 0.70
CA VAL A 15 -0.69 -7.95 0.61
C VAL A 15 0.76 -8.32 0.88
N TYR A 16 1.71 -7.55 0.33
CA TYR A 16 3.12 -7.76 0.61
C TYR A 16 3.44 -7.66 2.11
N SER A 17 2.88 -6.66 2.80
CA SER A 17 3.05 -6.52 4.26
C SER A 17 2.47 -7.74 4.99
N SER A 18 1.30 -8.21 4.57
CA SER A 18 0.65 -9.40 5.12
C SER A 18 1.49 -10.69 4.92
N ILE A 19 2.29 -10.79 3.84
CA ILE A 19 3.23 -11.90 3.66
C ILE A 19 4.40 -11.81 4.65
N LEU A 20 4.90 -10.60 4.91
CA LEU A 20 5.96 -10.37 5.89
C LEU A 20 5.49 -10.63 7.34
N ASP A 21 4.21 -10.38 7.61
CA ASP A 21 3.56 -10.64 8.90
C ASP A 21 3.17 -12.12 9.09
N ASN A 22 3.44 -12.97 8.08
CA ASN A 22 3.13 -14.40 8.03
C ASN A 22 1.63 -14.76 7.93
N ASP A 23 0.77 -13.80 7.58
CA ASP A 23 -0.66 -14.04 7.33
C ASP A 23 -0.91 -14.68 5.95
N ASN A 24 -0.07 -14.33 4.98
CA ASN A 24 -0.08 -14.88 3.62
C ASN A 24 1.28 -15.49 3.26
N ASN A 25 1.28 -16.44 2.32
CA ASN A 25 2.50 -17.09 1.86
C ASN A 25 2.96 -16.53 0.51
N TRP A 26 2.02 -16.05 -0.30
CA TRP A 26 2.32 -15.65 -1.67
C TRP A 26 1.37 -14.58 -2.19
N LEU A 27 1.87 -13.80 -3.14
CA LEU A 27 1.08 -12.94 -4.02
C LEU A 27 1.47 -13.21 -5.46
N LEU A 28 0.50 -13.06 -6.37
CA LEU A 28 0.62 -13.31 -7.78
C LEU A 28 0.21 -12.05 -8.52
N LEU A 29 1.11 -11.57 -9.37
CA LEU A 29 0.92 -10.40 -10.21
C LEU A 29 0.82 -10.83 -11.67
N HIS A 30 -0.01 -10.13 -12.45
CA HIS A 30 -0.16 -10.35 -13.88
C HIS A 30 -0.33 -9.01 -14.61
N TYR A 31 -0.03 -9.00 -15.91
CA TYR A 31 -0.17 -7.81 -16.75
C TYR A 31 -1.63 -7.58 -17.15
N GLU A 32 -2.22 -6.46 -16.76
CA GLU A 32 -3.62 -6.15 -17.09
C GLU A 32 -3.82 -5.86 -18.58
N ASN A 33 -2.75 -5.46 -19.27
CA ASN A 33 -2.78 -5.05 -20.67
C ASN A 33 -1.78 -5.85 -21.53
N ASP A 34 -2.15 -6.11 -22.80
CA ASP A 34 -1.30 -6.76 -23.80
C ASP A 34 0.01 -6.02 -24.14
N ALA A 35 0.11 -4.75 -23.73
CA ALA A 35 1.30 -3.91 -23.86
C ALA A 35 2.39 -4.26 -22.84
N PHE A 36 2.09 -5.05 -21.79
CA PHE A 36 3.03 -5.42 -20.72
C PHE A 36 3.58 -4.21 -19.93
N ASP A 37 2.83 -3.11 -19.85
CA ASP A 37 3.28 -1.88 -19.14
C ASP A 37 2.65 -1.71 -17.76
N GLU A 38 1.53 -2.37 -17.52
CA GLU A 38 0.74 -2.25 -16.29
C GLU A 38 0.63 -3.62 -15.61
N ILE A 39 1.11 -3.70 -14.37
CA ILE A 39 1.04 -4.89 -13.54
C ILE A 39 0.01 -4.68 -12.44
N GLY A 40 -0.95 -5.59 -12.37
CA GLY A 40 -1.99 -5.65 -11.35
C GLY A 40 -1.80 -6.82 -10.39
N LEU A 41 -2.44 -6.72 -9.22
CA LEU A 41 -2.57 -7.83 -8.29
C LEU A 41 -3.60 -8.82 -8.85
N HIS A 42 -3.18 -10.04 -9.18
CA HIS A 42 -4.07 -11.08 -9.70
C HIS A 42 -4.71 -11.89 -8.57
N SER A 43 -3.89 -12.43 -7.66
CA SER A 43 -4.36 -13.20 -6.52
C SER A 43 -3.32 -13.25 -5.40
N TYR A 44 -3.72 -13.69 -4.21
CA TYR A 44 -2.83 -13.94 -3.07
C TYR A 44 -3.42 -15.07 -2.22
N GLY A 45 -2.61 -15.70 -1.39
CA GLY A 45 -3.04 -16.82 -0.56
C GLY A 45 -2.03 -17.28 0.48
N GLY A 46 -2.50 -18.19 1.34
CA GLY A 46 -1.76 -18.73 2.49
C GLY A 46 -1.55 -20.24 2.45
N GLN A 47 -2.12 -20.97 1.48
CA GLN A 47 -2.00 -22.43 1.39
C GLN A 47 -0.75 -22.88 0.61
N GLY A 48 0.29 -22.04 0.60
CA GLY A 48 1.60 -22.36 0.02
C GLY A 48 1.61 -22.51 -1.51
N LEU A 49 2.57 -23.30 -2.00
CA LEU A 49 2.94 -23.34 -3.42
C LEU A 49 1.87 -23.97 -4.33
N GLU A 50 1.20 -25.00 -3.85
CA GLU A 50 0.21 -25.73 -4.66
C GLU A 50 -1.02 -24.87 -4.94
N GLU A 51 -1.49 -24.10 -3.95
CA GLU A 51 -2.57 -23.13 -4.16
C GLU A 51 -2.17 -22.07 -5.18
N MET A 52 -0.96 -21.51 -5.07
CA MET A 52 -0.43 -20.54 -6.03
C MET A 52 -0.45 -21.09 -7.47
N LYS A 53 -0.01 -22.35 -7.67
CA LYS A 53 -0.06 -23.00 -8.99
C LYS A 53 -1.48 -23.13 -9.54
N THR A 54 -2.46 -23.47 -8.70
CA THR A 54 -3.87 -23.56 -9.15
C THR A 54 -4.43 -22.23 -9.63
N LYS A 55 -3.88 -21.10 -9.17
CA LYS A 55 -4.28 -19.77 -9.61
C LYS A 55 -3.66 -19.37 -10.94
N ILE A 56 -2.58 -20.02 -11.36
CA ILE A 56 -2.03 -19.88 -12.72
C ILE A 56 -2.93 -20.69 -13.68
N SER A 57 -4.11 -20.14 -13.97
CA SER A 57 -5.14 -20.78 -14.79
C SER A 57 -4.85 -20.67 -16.30
N SER A 58 -4.17 -19.59 -16.70
CA SER A 58 -3.79 -19.33 -18.09
C SER A 58 -2.34 -19.72 -18.30
N LEU A 59 -2.10 -20.75 -19.12
CA LEU A 59 -0.75 -21.15 -19.53
C LEU A 59 -0.18 -20.25 -20.63
N GLU A 60 -0.95 -19.28 -21.12
CA GLU A 60 -0.54 -18.33 -22.16
C GLU A 60 -0.06 -17.00 -21.57
N ASP A 61 -0.47 -16.68 -20.34
CA ASP A 61 -0.15 -15.42 -19.69
C ASP A 61 1.13 -15.47 -18.86
N VAL A 62 1.74 -14.30 -18.70
CA VAL A 62 2.92 -14.13 -17.85
C VAL A 62 2.51 -13.76 -16.45
N PHE A 63 3.10 -14.45 -15.47
CA PHE A 63 2.89 -14.18 -14.06
C PHE A 63 4.20 -13.89 -13.34
N ILE A 64 4.15 -12.97 -12.38
CA ILE A 64 5.24 -12.66 -11.45
C ILE A 64 4.71 -12.92 -10.05
N ALA A 65 5.21 -13.96 -9.39
CA ALA A 65 4.84 -14.29 -8.02
C ALA A 65 5.92 -13.82 -7.04
N PHE A 66 5.52 -13.33 -5.88
CA PHE A 66 6.39 -13.19 -4.71
C PHE A 66 5.95 -14.23 -3.69
N TYR A 67 6.87 -15.12 -3.33
CA TYR A 67 6.58 -16.33 -2.56
C TYR A 67 7.51 -16.47 -1.36
N ARG A 68 6.95 -16.81 -0.20
CA ARG A 68 7.64 -17.10 1.05
C ARG A 68 7.72 -18.62 1.24
N GLU A 69 8.94 -19.15 1.32
CA GLU A 69 9.21 -20.55 1.66
C GLU A 69 9.68 -20.64 3.11
N GLU A 70 9.12 -21.58 3.87
CA GLU A 70 9.55 -21.83 5.24
C GLU A 70 10.81 -22.69 5.24
N LEU A 71 11.94 -22.13 5.72
CA LEU A 71 13.19 -22.87 5.92
C LEU A 71 13.39 -23.13 7.41
N GLU A 72 14.29 -24.06 7.76
CA GLU A 72 14.52 -24.47 9.15
C GLU A 72 14.93 -23.33 10.10
N ASN A 73 15.59 -22.28 9.59
CA ASN A 73 16.12 -21.19 10.41
C ASN A 73 15.41 -19.85 10.17
N ASP A 74 15.22 -19.46 8.91
CA ASP A 74 14.64 -18.17 8.52
C ASP A 74 13.76 -18.35 7.27
N PRO A 75 12.62 -17.64 7.16
CA PRO A 75 11.81 -17.69 5.94
C PRO A 75 12.61 -17.16 4.73
N GLY A 76 12.60 -17.92 3.65
CA GLY A 76 13.17 -17.54 2.37
C GLY A 76 12.14 -16.79 1.52
N TYR A 77 12.58 -15.76 0.80
CA TYR A 77 11.70 -14.96 -0.06
C TYR A 77 12.23 -14.98 -1.49
N ILE A 78 11.37 -15.33 -2.44
CA ILE A 78 11.74 -15.50 -3.85
C ILE A 78 10.73 -14.82 -4.76
N ILE A 79 11.23 -14.26 -5.86
CA ILE A 79 10.38 -13.83 -6.97
C ILE A 79 10.41 -14.91 -8.05
N ILE A 80 9.24 -15.41 -8.42
CA ILE A 80 9.09 -16.44 -9.45
C ILE A 80 8.48 -15.81 -10.69
N ASN A 81 9.22 -15.82 -11.80
CA ASN A 81 8.75 -15.39 -13.11
C ASN A 81 8.28 -16.61 -13.89
N TYR A 82 6.98 -16.76 -14.08
CA TYR A 82 6.42 -17.75 -15.00
C TYR A 82 6.23 -17.10 -16.37
N VAL A 83 7.04 -17.51 -17.36
CA VAL A 83 7.02 -16.97 -18.72
C VAL A 83 6.83 -18.11 -19.72
N PRO A 84 5.59 -18.34 -20.19
CA PRO A 84 5.27 -19.40 -21.15
C PRO A 84 6.17 -19.36 -22.40
N PRO A 85 6.41 -20.50 -23.06
CA PRO A 85 7.21 -20.55 -24.29
C PRO A 85 6.55 -19.82 -25.47
N THR A 86 5.23 -19.61 -25.42
CA THR A 86 4.45 -18.87 -26.43
C THR A 86 4.76 -17.37 -26.46
N ILE A 87 5.35 -16.83 -25.39
CA ILE A 87 5.67 -15.40 -25.27
C ILE A 87 6.88 -15.03 -26.11
N SER A 88 6.76 -13.96 -26.89
CA SER A 88 7.83 -13.44 -27.75
C SER A 88 9.10 -13.10 -26.95
N ALA A 89 10.26 -13.21 -27.59
CA ALA A 89 11.55 -12.92 -26.94
C ALA A 89 11.64 -11.49 -26.38
N VAL A 90 11.03 -10.52 -27.07
CA VAL A 90 10.97 -9.12 -26.63
C VAL A 90 10.13 -8.98 -25.35
N LYS A 91 8.93 -9.57 -25.34
CA LYS A 91 8.07 -9.60 -24.14
C LYS A 91 8.77 -10.30 -22.97
N ARG A 92 9.44 -11.43 -23.21
CA ARG A 92 10.25 -12.14 -22.21
C ARG A 92 11.33 -11.24 -21.60
N ALA A 93 12.09 -10.52 -22.43
CA ALA A 93 13.10 -9.58 -21.94
C ALA A 93 12.49 -8.45 -21.11
N LYS A 94 11.35 -7.89 -21.55
CA LYS A 94 10.60 -6.85 -20.83
C LYS A 94 10.14 -7.33 -19.45
N VAL A 95 9.61 -8.54 -19.37
CA VAL A 95 9.19 -9.18 -18.11
C VAL A 95 10.35 -9.31 -17.13
N LEU A 96 11.53 -9.73 -17.59
CA LEU A 96 12.73 -9.84 -16.73
C LEU A 96 13.21 -8.48 -16.21
N VAL A 97 13.07 -7.42 -17.01
CA VAL A 97 13.35 -6.05 -16.55
C VAL A 97 12.32 -5.61 -15.51
N HIS A 98 11.04 -5.91 -15.76
CA HIS A 98 9.95 -5.58 -14.85
C HIS A 98 10.04 -6.35 -13.53
N SER A 99 10.41 -7.63 -13.54
CA SER A 99 10.57 -8.43 -12.33
C SER A 99 11.65 -7.87 -11.41
N ARG A 100 12.75 -7.32 -11.96
CA ARG A 100 13.79 -6.64 -11.17
C ARG A 100 13.27 -5.38 -10.50
N ARG A 101 12.39 -4.63 -11.18
CA ARG A 101 11.75 -3.44 -10.61
C ARG A 101 10.73 -3.80 -9.54
N VAL A 102 9.92 -4.82 -9.79
CA VAL A 102 9.03 -5.40 -8.77
C VAL A 102 9.87 -5.82 -7.56
N GLY A 103 11.01 -6.47 -7.76
CA GLY A 103 11.93 -6.79 -6.67
C GLY A 103 12.49 -5.58 -5.93
N ALA A 104 12.78 -4.48 -6.61
CA ALA A 104 13.19 -3.24 -5.96
C ALA A 104 12.09 -2.62 -5.08
N ILE A 105 10.82 -2.83 -5.46
CA ILE A 105 9.64 -2.43 -4.67
C ILE A 105 9.44 -3.40 -3.50
N LEU A 106 9.52 -4.71 -3.76
CA LEU A 106 9.39 -5.82 -2.80
C LEU A 106 10.77 -6.20 -2.22
N LYS A 107 11.31 -5.28 -1.42
CA LYS A 107 12.71 -5.24 -0.95
C LYS A 107 13.26 -6.52 -0.29
N GLN A 108 12.41 -7.44 0.16
CA GLN A 108 12.80 -8.61 0.95
C GLN A 108 13.20 -9.85 0.12
N HIS A 109 13.05 -9.84 -1.21
CA HIS A 109 13.42 -11.01 -2.04
C HIS A 109 14.94 -11.28 -2.03
N GLN A 110 15.32 -12.56 -2.01
CA GLN A 110 16.72 -13.01 -2.02
C GLN A 110 17.21 -13.35 -3.42
N THR A 111 16.32 -13.90 -4.26
CA THR A 111 16.63 -14.33 -5.62
C THR A 111 15.42 -14.20 -6.55
N ILE A 112 15.68 -14.25 -7.85
CA ILE A 112 14.67 -14.28 -8.91
C ILE A 112 14.81 -15.61 -9.65
N PHE A 113 13.74 -16.39 -9.69
CA PHE A 113 13.67 -17.69 -10.34
C PHE A 113 12.76 -17.61 -11.55
N THR A 114 13.28 -17.88 -12.75
CA THR A 114 12.50 -17.80 -13.99
C THR A 114 12.26 -19.19 -14.54
N VAL A 115 11.02 -19.49 -14.85
CA VAL A 115 10.55 -20.79 -15.36
C VAL A 115 9.60 -20.61 -16.54
N ASP A 116 9.57 -21.59 -17.43
CA ASP A 116 8.66 -21.67 -18.58
C ASP A 116 7.58 -22.77 -18.42
N SER A 117 7.74 -23.67 -17.45
CA SER A 117 6.80 -24.73 -17.12
C SER A 117 6.46 -24.74 -15.62
N LEU A 118 5.18 -24.97 -15.29
CA LEU A 118 4.70 -25.10 -13.91
C LEU A 118 5.31 -26.31 -13.19
N SER A 119 5.72 -27.34 -13.93
CA SER A 119 6.39 -28.52 -13.37
C SER A 119 7.74 -28.20 -12.73
N LEU A 120 8.38 -27.09 -13.10
CA LEU A 120 9.66 -26.65 -12.54
C LEU A 120 9.48 -25.86 -11.23
N ILE A 121 8.26 -25.41 -10.94
CA ILE A 121 7.92 -24.72 -9.71
C ILE A 121 7.72 -25.78 -8.62
N THR A 122 8.80 -26.33 -8.08
CA THR A 122 8.74 -27.28 -6.97
C THR A 122 9.40 -26.69 -5.74
N SER A 123 8.96 -27.10 -4.55
CA SER A 123 9.59 -26.67 -3.28
C SER A 123 11.09 -26.97 -3.27
N SER A 124 11.52 -28.10 -3.87
CA SER A 124 12.94 -28.45 -3.98
C SER A 124 13.74 -27.45 -4.82
N ASN A 125 13.18 -27.02 -5.95
CA ASN A 125 13.84 -26.07 -6.85
C ASN A 125 13.87 -24.66 -6.25
N ILE A 126 12.79 -24.26 -5.58
CA ILE A 126 12.70 -22.99 -4.86
C ILE A 126 13.70 -22.96 -3.71
N TYR A 127 13.75 -24.02 -2.89
CA TYR A 127 14.72 -24.17 -1.81
C TYR A 127 16.17 -24.08 -2.34
N ALA A 128 16.46 -24.80 -3.43
CA ALA A 128 17.79 -24.77 -4.05
C ALA A 128 18.15 -23.37 -4.59
N ALA A 129 17.19 -22.67 -5.19
CA ALA A 129 17.37 -21.31 -5.71
C ALA A 129 17.61 -20.29 -4.57
N ILE A 130 16.88 -20.41 -3.46
CA ILE A 130 17.06 -19.57 -2.28
C ILE A 130 18.44 -19.80 -1.64
N LYS A 131 18.83 -21.08 -1.50
CA LYS A 131 20.13 -21.44 -0.90
C LYS A 131 21.32 -21.02 -1.77
N ASN A 132 21.15 -21.06 -3.09
CA ASN A 132 22.19 -20.75 -4.06
C ASN A 132 21.69 -19.71 -5.10
N PRO A 133 21.59 -18.42 -4.73
CA PRO A 133 21.04 -17.40 -5.60
C PRO A 133 21.83 -17.22 -6.92
N ASN A 134 23.13 -17.51 -6.89
CA ASN A 134 24.01 -17.39 -8.05
C ASN A 134 23.76 -18.47 -9.13
N THR A 135 23.21 -19.62 -8.76
CA THR A 135 22.92 -20.72 -9.71
C THR A 135 21.53 -20.63 -10.33
N ALA A 136 20.63 -19.82 -9.78
CA ALA A 136 19.23 -19.72 -10.24
C ALA A 136 19.08 -19.13 -11.67
N PHE A 137 20.14 -18.53 -12.21
CA PHE A 137 20.15 -17.87 -13.53
C PHE A 137 20.76 -18.69 -14.65
N GLN A 138 21.13 -19.96 -14.45
CA GLN A 138 21.50 -20.79 -15.58
C GLN A 138 20.21 -21.27 -16.26
N PRO A 139 19.81 -20.72 -17.42
CA PRO A 139 18.78 -21.38 -18.21
C PRO A 139 19.29 -22.80 -18.42
N LEU A 140 18.48 -23.78 -18.03
CA LEU A 140 18.67 -25.17 -18.43
C LEU A 140 18.49 -25.20 -19.95
N SER A 141 19.49 -24.74 -20.71
CA SER A 141 19.65 -25.24 -22.06
C SER A 141 19.77 -26.75 -21.88
N PRO A 142 18.90 -27.55 -22.50
CA PRO A 142 19.01 -28.99 -22.41
C PRO A 142 20.39 -29.33 -22.97
N THR A 143 21.32 -29.65 -22.09
CA THR A 143 22.59 -30.21 -22.50
C THR A 143 22.22 -31.59 -23.04
N PRO A 144 22.57 -31.92 -24.30
CA PRO A 144 22.16 -33.17 -24.95
C PRO A 144 22.62 -34.44 -24.21
N SER A 145 23.43 -34.31 -23.16
CA SER A 145 23.92 -35.41 -22.33
C SER A 145 22.91 -35.92 -21.29
N GLN A 146 21.85 -35.19 -20.91
CA GLN A 146 20.92 -35.64 -19.86
C GLN A 146 19.72 -36.47 -20.35
N LEU A 147 19.53 -36.61 -21.67
CA LEU A 147 18.50 -37.50 -22.25
C LEU A 147 18.93 -38.98 -22.34
N ILE A 148 20.18 -39.30 -22.03
CA ILE A 148 20.70 -40.68 -22.18
C ILE A 148 20.57 -41.49 -20.88
N ASP A 149 20.54 -40.85 -19.71
CA ASP A 149 20.57 -41.58 -18.43
C ASP A 149 19.20 -42.00 -17.89
N THR A 150 18.09 -41.59 -18.51
CA THR A 150 16.72 -41.95 -18.05
C THR A 150 16.10 -43.16 -18.77
N LEU A 151 16.82 -43.80 -19.71
CA LEU A 151 16.36 -45.02 -20.39
C LEU A 151 17.15 -46.29 -20.02
N VAL A 152 18.16 -46.19 -19.15
CA VAL A 152 18.97 -47.34 -18.70
C VAL A 152 18.62 -47.70 -17.27
N ASN A 153 17.35 -48.01 -17.00
CA ASN A 153 16.98 -48.79 -15.82
C ASN A 153 15.62 -49.46 -16.00
N THR A 154 15.55 -50.32 -17.02
CA THR A 154 14.54 -51.39 -17.04
C THR A 154 15.26 -52.71 -17.25
N SER A 155 15.27 -53.48 -16.17
CA SER A 155 15.68 -54.87 -16.04
C SER A 155 15.30 -55.76 -17.21
N LEU A 156 16.27 -56.53 -17.74
CA LEU A 156 16.04 -57.91 -18.14
C LEU A 156 17.36 -58.70 -18.17
N THR A 157 17.46 -59.62 -17.22
CA THR A 157 18.22 -60.87 -17.30
C THR A 157 17.90 -61.62 -18.58
N GLU A 158 18.91 -62.16 -19.27
CA GLU A 158 19.03 -63.59 -19.61
C GLU A 158 20.00 -63.79 -20.80
N VAL A 159 20.81 -64.83 -20.64
CA VAL A 159 22.02 -65.20 -21.38
C VAL A 159 21.67 -65.88 -22.70
N HIS A 160 22.26 -65.45 -23.82
CA HIS A 160 22.62 -66.40 -24.88
C HIS A 160 23.74 -65.91 -25.81
N ASP A 161 24.76 -66.76 -25.95
CA ASP A 161 25.91 -66.66 -26.85
C ASP A 161 25.51 -66.60 -28.33
N GLN A 162 26.22 -65.78 -29.14
CA GLN A 162 26.65 -66.20 -30.48
C GLN A 162 27.75 -65.29 -31.08
N PRO A 163 28.67 -65.84 -31.91
CA PRO A 163 29.94 -65.21 -32.27
C PRO A 163 29.88 -64.38 -33.58
N LEU A 164 30.80 -63.41 -33.64
CA LEU A 164 31.14 -62.51 -34.75
C LEU A 164 31.46 -63.22 -36.09
N PRO A 165 31.21 -62.54 -37.22
CA PRO A 165 32.01 -62.71 -38.43
C PRO A 165 32.84 -61.44 -38.79
N PRO A 166 33.90 -61.58 -39.62
CA PRO A 166 35.03 -60.66 -39.64
C PRO A 166 34.98 -59.58 -40.74
N ALA A 167 35.61 -58.44 -40.38
CA ALA A 167 36.40 -57.49 -41.16
C ALA A 167 36.11 -57.24 -42.66
N ARG A 168 35.96 -55.93 -43.00
CA ARG A 168 36.50 -55.39 -44.26
C ARG A 168 37.22 -54.04 -44.06
N PRO A 169 38.27 -53.76 -44.87
CA PRO A 169 39.26 -52.73 -44.60
C PRO A 169 38.99 -51.41 -45.34
N LEU A 170 39.33 -50.29 -44.70
CA LEU A 170 39.43 -48.97 -45.33
C LEU A 170 40.85 -48.73 -45.90
N PRO A 171 40.96 -48.11 -47.09
CA PRO A 171 42.24 -47.71 -47.64
C PRO A 171 42.71 -46.33 -47.14
N THR A 172 44.03 -46.23 -47.17
CA THR A 172 44.99 -45.21 -46.73
C THR A 172 44.98 -43.89 -47.52
N ALA A 173 45.15 -42.78 -46.77
CA ALA A 173 46.06 -41.62 -47.04
C ALA A 173 45.78 -40.74 -48.31
N PRO A 174 46.28 -39.47 -48.42
CA PRO A 174 47.48 -38.95 -47.75
C PRO A 174 47.47 -37.51 -47.20
N THR A 175 48.31 -37.37 -46.17
CA THR A 175 49.15 -36.25 -45.73
C THR A 175 49.41 -35.14 -46.74
N THR A 176 49.18 -33.88 -46.34
CA THR A 176 49.93 -32.74 -46.91
C THR A 176 50.16 -31.65 -45.86
N LYS A 177 51.44 -31.60 -45.45
CA LYS A 177 52.29 -30.47 -45.02
C LYS A 177 51.66 -29.21 -44.43
N ARG A 178 51.93 -29.09 -43.13
CA ARG A 178 52.10 -27.90 -42.30
C ARG A 178 53.27 -27.05 -42.81
N GLU A 179 53.04 -25.76 -43.02
CA GLU A 179 54.08 -24.75 -43.23
C GLU A 179 53.73 -23.49 -42.42
N GLU A 180 54.73 -22.98 -41.71
CA GLU A 180 54.65 -21.86 -40.77
C GLU A 180 54.72 -20.50 -41.48
N SER A 181 54.21 -19.50 -40.75
CA SER A 181 54.75 -18.15 -40.59
C SER A 181 54.03 -16.97 -41.25
N LEU A 182 54.02 -15.90 -40.44
CA LEU A 182 53.94 -14.47 -40.73
C LEU A 182 52.62 -13.73 -40.41
N SER A 183 52.77 -12.92 -39.36
CA SER A 183 51.88 -11.93 -38.75
C SER A 183 51.40 -10.85 -39.73
N PRO A 184 50.19 -10.27 -39.55
CA PRO A 184 49.74 -9.13 -40.33
C PRO A 184 50.30 -7.81 -39.78
N ARG A 185 51.03 -7.09 -40.64
CA ARG A 185 51.48 -5.70 -40.46
C ARG A 185 50.29 -4.73 -40.46
N ARG A 186 50.31 -3.79 -39.51
CA ARG A 186 49.47 -2.59 -39.47
C ARG A 186 49.80 -1.63 -40.62
N PRO A 187 48.81 -0.95 -41.23
CA PRO A 187 49.08 0.22 -42.08
C PRO A 187 49.35 1.47 -41.23
N LEU A 188 50.41 2.17 -41.61
CA LEU A 188 50.83 3.47 -41.10
C LEU A 188 49.90 4.58 -41.63
N GLN A 189 49.53 5.50 -40.74
CA GLN A 189 49.00 6.82 -41.10
C GLN A 189 50.13 7.71 -41.64
N PRO A 190 49.87 8.59 -42.63
CA PRO A 190 50.75 9.72 -42.90
C PRO A 190 50.25 10.98 -42.16
N LEU A 191 51.13 11.51 -41.31
CA LEU A 191 51.18 12.93 -40.95
C LEU A 191 51.61 13.74 -42.17
N ARG A 192 50.89 14.82 -42.52
CA ARG A 192 51.53 16.04 -43.05
C ARG A 192 50.63 17.29 -42.97
N ALA A 193 51.10 18.20 -42.11
CA ALA A 193 51.32 19.63 -42.30
C ALA A 193 50.28 20.49 -43.06
N ALA A 194 49.72 21.44 -42.30
CA ALA A 194 49.66 22.89 -42.55
C ALA A 194 49.81 23.39 -43.99
N SER A 195 48.78 24.09 -44.47
CA SER A 195 48.91 25.28 -45.32
C SER A 195 47.71 26.19 -45.13
N GLN A 196 48.01 27.41 -44.69
CA GLN A 196 47.16 28.59 -44.75
C GLN A 196 46.86 28.92 -46.22
N LEU A 197 45.65 29.34 -46.56
CA LEU A 197 45.42 30.51 -47.42
C LEU A 197 43.94 30.91 -47.45
N SER A 198 43.76 32.23 -47.39
CA SER A 198 42.59 33.08 -47.56
C SER A 198 41.64 32.76 -48.72
N SER A 199 40.35 32.99 -48.54
CA SER A 199 39.52 33.72 -49.52
C SER A 199 38.23 34.26 -48.87
N ASP A 200 38.06 35.58 -49.01
CA ASP A 200 36.87 36.37 -48.65
C ASP A 200 35.68 36.08 -49.57
N PRO A 201 34.43 36.36 -49.14
CA PRO A 201 33.26 36.36 -50.01
C PRO A 201 33.04 37.73 -50.69
N PRO A 202 32.50 37.79 -51.92
CA PRO A 202 32.17 39.06 -52.55
C PRO A 202 30.82 39.59 -52.09
N ALA A 203 30.81 40.89 -51.79
CA ALA A 203 29.63 41.72 -51.72
C ALA A 203 29.08 42.01 -53.13
N THR A 204 27.75 41.98 -53.29
CA THR A 204 27.06 42.71 -54.36
C THR A 204 25.91 43.53 -53.79
N GLU A 205 25.82 44.73 -54.35
CA GLU A 205 25.08 45.89 -53.93
C GLU A 205 23.58 45.85 -54.27
N SER A 206 22.83 46.61 -53.48
CA SER A 206 21.79 47.58 -53.88
C SER A 206 20.66 47.17 -54.83
N THR A 207 19.42 47.27 -54.33
CA THR A 207 18.33 47.93 -55.07
C THR A 207 17.34 48.60 -54.10
N MET A 208 17.00 49.84 -54.45
CA MET A 208 16.06 50.82 -53.87
C MET A 208 14.63 50.26 -53.69
N GLY A 209 13.68 50.79 -52.93
CA GLY A 209 13.50 52.05 -52.18
C GLY A 209 11.98 52.34 -52.07
N ALA A 210 11.51 52.93 -50.95
CA ALA A 210 10.29 53.75 -50.77
C ALA A 210 10.11 54.03 -49.25
N ARG A 211 10.27 55.27 -48.73
CA ARG A 211 9.24 56.33 -48.50
C ARG A 211 7.98 55.78 -47.82
N SER A 212 7.42 56.30 -46.71
CA SER A 212 7.47 57.60 -46.01
C SER A 212 6.71 57.47 -44.63
N PRO A 213 6.29 58.51 -43.87
CA PRO A 213 6.73 58.75 -42.48
C PRO A 213 5.58 58.73 -41.44
N TYR A 214 5.89 58.98 -40.15
CA TYR A 214 5.13 59.74 -39.11
C TYR A 214 5.76 59.38 -37.74
N ALA A 215 6.61 60.24 -37.18
CA ALA A 215 6.29 61.34 -36.25
C ALA A 215 6.38 60.93 -34.76
N SER A 216 7.47 61.35 -34.11
CA SER A 216 7.65 61.50 -32.65
C SER A 216 6.74 62.63 -32.09
N PRO A 217 6.58 62.85 -30.76
CA PRO A 217 7.65 63.31 -29.85
C PRO A 217 7.60 62.73 -28.40
N SER A 218 8.74 62.45 -27.77
CA SER A 218 9.46 63.27 -26.76
C SER A 218 8.82 63.41 -25.37
N ARG A 219 9.53 62.97 -24.32
CA ARG A 219 9.59 63.71 -23.04
C ARG A 219 10.87 63.38 -22.25
N GLU A 220 11.58 64.46 -21.92
CA GLU A 220 12.81 64.58 -21.13
C GLU A 220 12.56 64.45 -19.61
N GLY A 221 13.62 64.23 -18.82
CA GLY A 221 13.71 64.72 -17.43
C GLY A 221 14.45 63.85 -16.40
N LEU A 222 15.74 64.14 -16.20
CA LEU A 222 16.68 63.79 -15.09
C LEU A 222 16.21 64.24 -13.67
N PRO A 223 16.97 64.10 -12.53
CA PRO A 223 18.30 63.47 -12.25
C PRO A 223 18.44 62.65 -10.92
N GLN A 224 19.63 62.01 -10.79
CA GLN A 224 20.52 61.78 -9.61
C GLN A 224 20.00 61.43 -8.19
N ALA A 225 20.55 60.36 -7.62
CA ALA A 225 21.27 60.38 -6.33
C ALA A 225 22.16 59.13 -6.14
N VAL A 226 23.36 59.33 -5.57
CA VAL A 226 24.40 58.36 -5.15
C VAL A 226 24.26 58.09 -3.64
N PRO A 227 24.77 56.96 -3.06
CA PRO A 227 26.11 56.95 -2.41
C PRO A 227 26.90 55.61 -2.62
N LEU A 228 28.24 55.59 -2.80
CA LEU A 228 29.33 55.51 -1.79
C LEU A 228 29.16 54.32 -0.81
N PHE A 229 30.01 53.29 -0.62
CA PHE A 229 31.47 53.02 -0.60
C PHE A 229 31.68 51.46 -0.58
N PRO A 230 32.86 50.85 -0.29
CA PRO A 230 34.22 51.01 -0.81
C PRO A 230 34.87 49.68 -1.32
N LYS A 231 36.00 49.83 -2.03
CA LYS A 231 36.92 48.81 -2.54
C LYS A 231 37.56 47.93 -1.46
N GLY A 232 37.92 46.68 -1.82
CA GLY A 232 38.96 45.92 -1.14
C GLY A 232 39.33 44.56 -1.74
N PHE A 233 40.48 44.52 -2.43
CA PHE A 233 41.47 43.44 -2.54
C PHE A 233 41.22 42.13 -3.32
N PHE A 234 42.12 41.91 -4.30
CA PHE A 234 42.41 40.65 -4.99
C PHE A 234 43.10 39.65 -4.06
N HIS A 235 42.77 38.35 -4.18
CA HIS A 235 43.74 37.25 -4.13
C HIS A 235 43.26 36.05 -4.97
N ASN A 236 44.15 35.56 -5.82
CA ASN A 236 44.03 34.33 -6.60
C ASN A 236 44.20 33.09 -5.71
N GLY A 237 43.38 32.06 -5.90
CA GLY A 237 43.56 30.72 -5.34
C GLY A 237 42.54 29.72 -5.92
N PRO A 238 42.90 28.45 -6.16
CA PRO A 238 42.14 27.51 -6.99
C PRO A 238 40.99 26.82 -6.22
N PRO A 239 39.95 26.29 -6.89
CA PRO A 239 38.82 25.66 -6.21
C PRO A 239 39.17 24.23 -5.80
N SER A 240 39.20 24.00 -4.49
CA SER A 240 39.09 22.67 -3.88
C SER A 240 37.63 22.22 -3.86
N SER A 241 37.44 20.94 -4.14
CA SER A 241 36.24 20.15 -3.86
C SER A 241 35.86 20.21 -2.38
N ASP A 242 34.58 20.46 -2.07
CA ASP A 242 33.78 19.72 -1.08
C ASP A 242 32.45 20.43 -0.77
N GLY A 243 31.41 19.62 -0.50
CA GLY A 243 30.31 20.02 0.38
C GLY A 243 28.98 20.38 -0.27
N LEU A 244 28.17 19.37 -0.61
CA LEU A 244 26.72 19.52 -0.79
C LEU A 244 26.04 19.77 0.58
N PRO A 245 25.11 20.75 0.69
CA PRO A 245 24.32 20.94 1.91
C PRO A 245 23.13 19.96 1.96
N PRO A 246 22.68 19.53 3.15
CA PRO A 246 21.53 18.64 3.30
C PRO A 246 20.22 19.38 3.04
N GLN A 247 19.40 18.84 2.12
CA GLN A 247 18.01 19.25 1.93
C GLN A 247 17.16 18.77 3.12
N ALA A 248 16.55 19.73 3.81
CA ALA A 248 15.50 19.48 4.80
C ALA A 248 14.20 19.06 4.09
N VAL A 249 13.70 17.88 4.44
CA VAL A 249 12.41 17.35 3.99
C VAL A 249 11.33 17.79 4.99
N PRO A 250 10.20 18.38 4.56
CA PRO A 250 9.12 18.74 5.48
C PRO A 250 8.34 17.50 5.95
N LEU A 251 8.25 17.32 7.26
CA LEU A 251 7.37 16.36 7.93
C LEU A 251 5.90 16.71 7.64
N VAL A 252 5.17 15.75 7.07
CA VAL A 252 3.71 15.78 6.97
C VAL A 252 3.11 15.20 8.26
N PRO A 253 2.16 15.89 8.93
CA PRO A 253 1.56 15.37 10.15
C PRO A 253 0.50 14.29 9.85
N LYS A 254 0.57 13.23 10.66
CA LYS A 254 -0.31 12.06 10.68
C LYS A 254 -1.76 12.46 10.97
N GLY A 255 -2.67 12.16 10.05
CA GLY A 255 -4.11 12.28 10.23
C GLY A 255 -4.71 11.00 10.82
N PHE A 256 -5.32 11.15 11.99
CA PHE A 256 -6.11 10.13 12.69
C PHE A 256 -7.39 9.79 11.90
N LEU A 257 -7.60 8.51 11.63
CA LEU A 257 -8.89 7.98 11.18
C LEU A 257 -9.79 7.78 12.41
N SER A 258 -10.92 8.50 12.43
CA SER A 258 -12.04 8.24 13.33
C SER A 258 -13.23 7.72 12.54
N ASN A 259 -13.82 6.67 13.09
CA ASN A 259 -14.91 5.85 12.56
C ASN A 259 -16.17 6.67 12.27
N PHE A 260 -16.67 6.63 11.03
CA PHE A 260 -18.00 7.14 10.70
C PHE A 260 -19.06 6.03 10.78
N ILE A 261 -19.84 6.14 11.86
CA ILE A 261 -21.10 5.46 12.09
C ILE A 261 -22.14 5.95 11.07
N LYS A 262 -22.67 5.03 10.27
CA LYS A 262 -23.86 5.23 9.43
C LYS A 262 -25.07 5.55 10.32
N LYS A 263 -25.57 6.79 10.29
CA LYS A 263 -26.91 7.14 10.79
C LYS A 263 -27.77 7.75 9.67
N LYS A 264 -28.73 6.92 9.27
CA LYS A 264 -29.95 7.15 8.50
C LYS A 264 -30.75 8.32 9.09
N LYS A 265 -31.04 9.38 8.33
CA LYS A 265 -32.07 10.37 8.68
C LYS A 265 -32.78 10.95 7.45
N LYS A 266 -33.95 10.35 7.18
CA LYS A 266 -35.26 10.93 6.83
C LYS A 266 -35.28 12.35 6.25
N GLY A 267 -35.58 12.46 4.95
CA GLY A 267 -35.87 13.71 4.25
C GLY A 267 -37.32 14.20 4.44
N SER A 268 -37.45 15.53 4.45
CA SER A 268 -38.66 16.38 4.39
C SER A 268 -38.44 17.31 3.19
N ARG A 269 -39.29 17.31 2.14
CA ARG A 269 -40.37 18.31 1.87
C ARG A 269 -39.93 19.76 2.14
N ASP A 270 -40.00 20.74 1.23
CA ASP A 270 -40.75 21.02 -0.01
C ASP A 270 -39.83 21.81 -1.00
N SER A 271 -39.98 21.84 -2.33
CA SER A 271 -40.83 22.78 -3.08
C SER A 271 -40.74 22.53 -4.62
N GLU A 272 -41.87 22.78 -5.28
CA GLU A 272 -42.27 23.05 -6.69
C GLU A 272 -41.16 23.49 -7.69
N ASP A 273 -41.18 23.27 -9.02
CA ASP A 273 -42.26 23.17 -10.02
C ASP A 273 -41.69 22.54 -11.32
N GLY A 274 -42.43 21.64 -11.98
CA GLY A 274 -42.06 21.15 -13.32
C GLY A 274 -42.85 19.92 -13.80
N PRO A 275 -43.45 19.92 -15.01
CA PRO A 275 -44.36 18.86 -15.46
C PRO A 275 -43.61 17.58 -15.89
N PRO A 276 -44.08 16.37 -15.50
CA PRO A 276 -43.40 15.12 -15.84
C PRO A 276 -43.91 14.46 -17.14
N PRO A 277 -43.04 13.74 -17.88
CA PRO A 277 -43.44 12.89 -19.01
C PRO A 277 -44.06 11.55 -18.54
N PRO A 278 -44.86 10.87 -19.38
CA PRO A 278 -45.62 9.68 -19.00
C PRO A 278 -44.70 8.47 -18.81
N THR A 279 -44.83 7.78 -17.66
CA THR A 279 -44.20 6.48 -17.41
C THR A 279 -45.25 5.37 -17.23
N PRO A 280 -44.91 4.12 -17.60
CA PRO A 280 -45.84 3.00 -17.70
C PRO A 280 -46.13 2.26 -16.38
N SER A 281 -47.26 1.55 -16.42
CA SER A 281 -47.86 0.58 -15.49
C SER A 281 -47.03 0.08 -14.29
N LYS A 282 -47.54 0.31 -13.08
CA LYS A 282 -47.14 -0.34 -11.83
C LYS A 282 -47.76 -1.74 -11.72
N GLY A 283 -46.92 -2.75 -11.45
CA GLY A 283 -47.36 -4.09 -11.02
C GLY A 283 -47.84 -4.13 -9.55
N PRO A 284 -48.56 -5.19 -9.15
CA PRO A 284 -49.24 -5.28 -7.86
C PRO A 284 -48.28 -5.55 -6.67
N PRO A 285 -48.68 -5.18 -5.44
CA PRO A 285 -47.84 -5.30 -4.25
C PRO A 285 -47.82 -6.73 -3.68
N THR A 286 -46.65 -7.16 -3.20
CA THR A 286 -46.46 -8.41 -2.45
C THR A 286 -46.95 -8.29 -0.99
N PRO A 287 -47.50 -9.37 -0.41
CA PRO A 287 -48.12 -9.36 0.92
C PRO A 287 -47.11 -9.50 2.09
N PRO A 288 -47.54 -9.22 3.34
CA PRO A 288 -46.69 -9.12 4.53
C PRO A 288 -46.22 -10.50 5.03
N LYS A 289 -45.01 -10.55 5.57
CA LYS A 289 -44.35 -11.78 6.06
C LYS A 289 -44.47 -11.87 7.58
N ASP A 290 -45.31 -12.78 8.05
CA ASP A 290 -45.47 -13.12 9.46
C ASP A 290 -44.25 -13.87 10.02
N LYS A 291 -43.98 -13.62 11.30
CA LYS A 291 -42.99 -14.29 12.13
C LYS A 291 -43.76 -15.11 13.16
N ASP A 292 -43.51 -16.43 13.22
CA ASP A 292 -43.68 -17.29 14.41
C ASP A 292 -43.07 -18.68 14.09
N THR A 293 -41.97 -19.07 14.74
CA THR A 293 -41.83 -19.91 15.96
C THR A 293 -41.98 -21.44 15.80
N PHE A 294 -40.91 -22.15 16.21
CA PHE A 294 -40.83 -23.49 16.83
C PHE A 294 -40.77 -24.78 15.92
N PRO A 295 -40.43 -25.98 16.44
CA PRO A 295 -39.05 -26.54 16.43
C PRO A 295 -38.99 -28.06 16.04
N VAL A 296 -37.83 -28.70 16.24
CA VAL A 296 -37.59 -30.16 16.44
C VAL A 296 -37.56 -31.11 15.22
N TYR A 297 -36.44 -31.85 15.08
CA TYR A 297 -36.27 -33.33 14.88
C TYR A 297 -34.83 -33.61 14.37
N THR A 298 -33.86 -33.93 15.23
CA THR A 298 -33.32 -35.27 15.60
C THR A 298 -32.62 -36.10 14.50
N SER A 299 -31.28 -36.17 14.60
CA SER A 299 -30.40 -37.39 14.68
C SER A 299 -30.28 -38.39 13.51
N PRO A 300 -29.30 -39.35 13.48
CA PRO A 300 -27.97 -39.50 14.15
C PRO A 300 -26.84 -40.17 13.28
N MET A 301 -25.71 -40.49 13.94
CA MET A 301 -24.63 -41.49 13.66
C MET A 301 -23.39 -41.03 12.86
N GLY A 302 -22.15 -41.34 13.27
CA GLY A 302 -21.68 -42.31 14.29
C GLY A 302 -20.24 -42.12 14.78
N HIS A 303 -19.96 -42.78 15.90
CA HIS A 303 -18.68 -42.92 16.61
C HIS A 303 -17.70 -43.85 15.84
N SER A 304 -16.36 -43.78 16.01
CA SER A 304 -15.63 -44.46 17.10
C SER A 304 -14.12 -44.13 17.04
N TYR A 305 -13.53 -43.63 18.13
CA TYR A 305 -12.52 -44.26 19.03
C TYR A 305 -11.17 -44.72 18.43
N SER A 306 -10.07 -44.11 18.89
CA SER A 306 -9.08 -44.76 19.78
C SER A 306 -7.91 -43.82 20.14
N GLN A 307 -7.66 -43.65 21.45
CA GLN A 307 -6.37 -43.21 22.04
C GLN A 307 -5.57 -44.47 22.48
N PRO A 308 -4.24 -44.39 22.74
CA PRO A 308 -3.74 -44.02 24.08
C PRO A 308 -2.49 -43.10 24.13
N THR A 309 -2.38 -42.42 25.27
CA THR A 309 -1.38 -41.50 25.88
C THR A 309 0.02 -42.13 26.20
N PRO A 310 0.94 -41.49 26.98
CA PRO A 310 1.60 -40.17 26.85
C PRO A 310 3.14 -40.27 27.09
N GLN A 311 3.96 -39.26 26.72
CA GLN A 311 5.27 -39.07 27.36
C GLN A 311 5.63 -37.60 27.59
N SER A 312 6.13 -37.37 28.81
CA SER A 312 6.46 -36.09 29.41
C SER A 312 7.85 -35.61 28.97
N SER A 313 8.04 -34.30 28.80
CA SER A 313 9.30 -33.66 29.17
C SER A 313 9.15 -32.15 29.46
N LYS A 314 9.42 -31.83 30.73
CA LYS A 314 10.24 -30.72 31.24
C LYS A 314 10.13 -29.34 30.54
N ILE A 315 9.39 -28.45 31.20
CA ILE A 315 9.47 -27.00 31.02
C ILE A 315 10.62 -26.47 31.92
N GLN A 316 11.60 -25.79 31.31
CA GLN A 316 12.49 -24.85 32.01
C GLN A 316 12.03 -23.41 31.73
N PRO A 317 12.01 -22.49 32.71
CA PRO A 317 11.74 -21.09 32.46
C PRO A 317 13.03 -20.33 32.12
N VAL A 318 13.10 -19.79 30.90
CA VAL A 318 14.09 -18.78 30.50
C VAL A 318 13.55 -17.38 30.76
N ARG A 319 14.46 -16.62 31.36
CA ARG A 319 14.45 -15.24 31.84
C ARG A 319 14.41 -14.23 30.66
N ARG A 320 13.54 -13.20 30.72
CA ARG A 320 13.84 -11.73 30.67
C ARG A 320 12.74 -10.85 30.03
N GLN A 321 12.58 -9.68 30.68
CA GLN A 321 12.35 -8.32 30.14
C GLN A 321 10.94 -7.77 29.88
N ARG A 322 10.41 -7.08 30.92
CA ARG A 322 10.27 -5.62 31.03
C ARG A 322 9.85 -4.83 29.77
N SER A 323 8.59 -4.39 29.72
CA SER A 323 8.15 -3.02 29.35
C SER A 323 6.65 -2.87 29.64
N GLN A 324 6.32 -2.05 30.64
CA GLN A 324 5.66 -0.73 30.53
C GLN A 324 4.15 -0.78 30.26
N SER A 325 3.45 -0.84 31.40
CA SER A 325 2.06 -0.51 31.65
C SER A 325 1.75 0.95 31.37
N PHE A 326 0.61 1.22 30.73
CA PHE A 326 -0.10 2.51 30.79
C PHE A 326 -1.61 2.25 30.81
N SER A 327 -2.18 2.09 32.01
CA SER A 327 -3.62 2.24 32.25
C SER A 327 -3.88 2.56 33.73
N GLU A 328 -3.77 3.85 34.07
CA GLU A 328 -4.11 4.50 35.33
C GLU A 328 -4.36 5.97 34.91
N PHE A 329 -5.49 6.64 35.08
CA PHE A 329 -6.33 6.81 36.26
C PHE A 329 -7.73 7.27 35.83
N ALA A 330 -8.76 6.66 36.42
CA ALA A 330 -10.00 7.34 36.75
C ALA A 330 -10.45 6.81 38.11
N VAL A 331 -10.54 7.69 39.10
CA VAL A 331 -11.58 7.82 40.13
C VAL A 331 -11.04 8.78 41.20
N ILE A 332 -11.66 9.95 41.25
CA ILE A 332 -11.45 11.00 42.23
C ILE A 332 -12.24 10.61 43.49
N SER A 333 -11.54 10.35 44.59
CA SER A 333 -12.11 10.34 45.94
C SER A 333 -11.47 11.45 46.77
N HIS A 334 -12.32 12.13 47.53
CA HIS A 334 -12.09 13.41 48.20
C HIS A 334 -10.91 13.45 49.21
N PRO A 335 -10.19 14.60 49.31
CA PRO A 335 -9.18 14.88 50.32
C PRO A 335 -9.80 15.37 51.65
N VAL A 336 -9.30 14.86 52.79
CA VAL A 336 -8.36 15.48 53.77
C VAL A 336 -8.95 16.66 54.56
N ASP A 337 -9.02 16.50 55.90
CA ASP A 337 -8.43 17.36 56.94
C ASP A 337 -9.30 17.42 58.22
N ARG A 338 -8.75 16.91 59.33
CA ARG A 338 -8.47 17.75 60.51
C ARG A 338 -7.63 17.05 61.59
N VAL A 339 -6.39 17.51 61.66
CA VAL A 339 -5.69 18.11 62.81
C VAL A 339 -5.26 17.22 63.99
N ASP A 340 -3.93 17.14 64.06
CA ASP A 340 -3.00 16.93 65.16
C ASP A 340 -3.42 17.44 66.55
N MET A 341 -3.02 16.68 67.58
CA MET A 341 -2.31 17.19 68.76
C MET A 341 -1.74 15.98 69.56
N ASP A 342 -0.47 15.72 69.31
CA ASP A 342 0.61 15.67 70.31
C ASP A 342 0.42 14.86 71.62
N ASP A 343 1.26 13.80 71.69
CA ASP A 343 2.40 13.73 72.63
C ASP A 343 2.28 12.83 73.88
N MET A 344 3.20 11.85 73.90
CA MET A 344 3.89 11.18 75.02
C MET A 344 3.10 10.41 76.12
N VAL A 345 3.36 9.11 76.24
CA VAL A 345 4.31 8.48 77.21
C VAL A 345 4.12 6.95 77.22
N ILE A 346 5.11 6.24 76.67
CA ILE A 346 5.82 5.04 77.18
C ILE A 346 5.08 4.18 78.24
N VAL A 347 4.83 2.90 77.95
CA VAL A 347 5.47 1.73 78.60
C VAL A 347 5.39 0.52 77.67
N ASP A 348 6.57 -0.01 77.34
CA ASP A 348 6.84 -1.23 76.58
C ASP A 348 6.23 -2.48 77.18
N SER A 349 5.90 -3.47 76.34
CA SER A 349 6.67 -4.73 76.22
C SER A 349 5.78 -5.89 75.79
N ASP A 350 6.01 -6.41 74.58
CA ASP A 350 5.79 -7.82 74.27
C ASP A 350 7.09 -8.36 73.66
N SER A 351 7.80 -9.22 74.41
CA SER A 351 8.66 -10.22 73.78
C SER A 351 8.72 -11.49 74.65
N VAL A 352 8.02 -12.51 74.19
CA VAL A 352 8.51 -13.88 73.99
C VAL A 352 9.72 -14.28 74.84
N ASN A 353 9.50 -15.01 75.94
CA ASN A 353 9.83 -16.43 76.09
C ASN A 353 9.87 -16.84 77.57
N GLY A 354 9.13 -17.91 77.90
CA GLY A 354 9.57 -18.88 78.88
C GLY A 354 8.81 -18.95 80.21
N SER A 355 7.97 -20.00 80.26
CA SER A 355 7.78 -20.90 81.41
C SER A 355 6.54 -20.71 82.32
N SER A 356 5.71 -21.77 82.26
CA SER A 356 5.28 -22.60 83.38
C SER A 356 4.08 -22.21 84.29
N GLN A 357 3.14 -23.18 84.33
CA GLN A 357 2.18 -23.57 85.40
C GLN A 357 0.88 -22.75 85.51
N LEU A 358 -0.31 -23.31 85.21
CA LEU A 358 -1.21 -24.10 86.10
C LEU A 358 -1.49 -23.33 87.42
N TYR A 359 -2.71 -22.95 87.83
CA TYR A 359 -3.80 -23.78 88.36
C TYR A 359 -5.12 -22.97 88.59
N THR A 360 -6.24 -23.55 88.13
CA THR A 360 -7.56 -23.76 88.79
C THR A 360 -8.12 -22.94 90.00
N LEU A 361 -9.44 -22.72 89.93
CA LEU A 361 -10.42 -22.16 90.89
C LEU A 361 -10.35 -22.71 92.34
N PRO A 362 -10.98 -22.02 93.33
CA PRO A 362 -12.19 -22.65 93.91
C PRO A 362 -13.30 -21.71 94.41
N LEU A 363 -14.54 -22.13 94.13
CA LEU A 363 -15.74 -21.86 94.93
C LEU A 363 -15.65 -22.61 96.29
N LYS A 364 -15.94 -21.91 97.38
CA LYS A 364 -16.18 -22.45 98.73
C LYS A 364 -17.11 -21.43 99.40
N GLY A 365 -18.39 -21.68 99.66
CA GLY A 365 -18.94 -22.84 100.35
C GLY A 365 -18.71 -22.67 101.85
N LYS A 366 -19.79 -22.47 102.62
CA LYS A 366 -20.14 -23.25 103.82
C LYS A 366 -21.01 -22.43 104.81
N TRP A 367 -22.16 -23.03 105.14
CA TRP A 367 -22.71 -23.25 106.50
C TRP A 367 -22.29 -22.22 107.58
N ALA A 368 -23.18 -21.58 108.31
CA ALA A 368 -24.01 -22.22 109.34
C ALA A 368 -24.95 -21.13 109.88
N SER A 369 -26.25 -21.35 110.00
CA SER A 369 -26.84 -22.03 111.17
C SER A 369 -26.25 -21.55 112.50
N THR A 370 -26.87 -20.52 113.08
CA THR A 370 -26.95 -20.37 114.54
C THR A 370 -28.42 -20.25 114.94
N SER A 371 -29.03 -21.43 115.04
CA SER A 371 -30.21 -21.74 115.84
C SER A 371 -29.92 -21.51 117.32
N ALA A 372 -30.72 -20.67 117.98
CA ALA A 372 -30.98 -20.62 119.43
C ALA A 372 -31.81 -19.32 119.62
N ASN A 373 -33.10 -19.32 119.95
CA ASN A 373 -33.68 -19.90 121.16
C ASN A 373 -35.17 -20.16 120.97
N ALA A 374 -35.62 -21.28 121.54
CA ALA A 374 -37.01 -21.59 121.80
C ALA A 374 -37.61 -20.54 122.73
N SER A 375 -38.72 -19.92 122.33
CA SER A 375 -39.76 -19.41 123.23
C SER A 375 -40.99 -19.00 122.40
N ASP A 376 -42.07 -19.69 122.70
CA ASP A 376 -43.47 -19.25 122.66
C ASP A 376 -44.10 -18.87 121.28
N PRO A 377 -44.99 -19.71 120.71
CA PRO A 377 -45.61 -19.47 119.39
C PRO A 377 -46.55 -18.23 119.35
N GLU A 378 -47.12 -17.78 120.46
CA GLU A 378 -48.03 -16.62 120.48
C GLU A 378 -47.28 -15.28 120.39
N ALA A 379 -46.10 -15.16 121.00
CA ALA A 379 -45.28 -13.94 120.94
C ALA A 379 -44.70 -13.67 119.54
N ARG A 380 -44.53 -14.71 118.71
CA ARG A 380 -44.05 -14.59 117.32
C ARG A 380 -45.12 -14.08 116.36
N ALA A 381 -46.39 -14.37 116.64
CA ALA A 381 -47.52 -13.88 115.85
C ALA A 381 -47.71 -12.37 116.06
N GLN A 382 -47.64 -11.91 117.32
CA GLN A 382 -47.77 -10.48 117.67
C GLN A 382 -46.61 -9.63 117.09
N ARG A 383 -45.37 -10.12 117.11
CA ARG A 383 -44.24 -9.43 116.44
C ARG A 383 -44.39 -9.35 114.93
N ARG A 384 -45.03 -10.33 114.26
CA ARG A 384 -45.26 -10.28 112.81
C ARG A 384 -46.35 -9.28 112.42
N SER A 385 -47.39 -9.13 113.23
CA SER A 385 -48.42 -8.10 113.00
C SER A 385 -47.87 -6.70 113.22
N GLU A 386 -47.08 -6.46 114.26
CA GLU A 386 -46.47 -5.14 114.51
C GLU A 386 -45.44 -4.76 113.43
N LEU A 387 -44.62 -5.72 112.96
CA LEU A 387 -43.66 -5.43 111.88
C LEU A 387 -44.37 -5.11 110.55
N ARG A 388 -45.50 -5.77 110.27
CA ARG A 388 -46.33 -5.48 109.08
C ARG A 388 -46.97 -4.10 109.18
N TRP A 389 -47.46 -3.71 110.35
CA TRP A 389 -47.99 -2.37 110.59
C TRP A 389 -46.92 -1.29 110.43
N LYS A 390 -45.75 -1.47 111.05
CA LYS A 390 -44.61 -0.53 110.94
C LYS A 390 -44.10 -0.40 109.51
N ARG A 391 -44.04 -1.50 108.76
CA ARG A 391 -43.63 -1.51 107.35
C ARG A 391 -44.63 -0.78 106.46
N GLN A 392 -45.93 -0.95 106.68
CA GLN A 392 -46.97 -0.23 105.91
C GLN A 392 -46.94 1.27 106.17
N GLU A 393 -46.68 1.69 107.42
CA GLU A 393 -46.62 3.11 107.76
C GLU A 393 -45.37 3.80 107.22
N GLU A 394 -44.24 3.09 107.19
CA GLU A 394 -43.00 3.54 106.54
C GLU A 394 -43.13 3.56 105.00
N GLU A 395 -43.77 2.55 104.41
CA GLU A 395 -44.07 2.52 102.97
C GLU A 395 -45.01 3.66 102.57
N ARG A 396 -46.01 4.01 103.40
CA ARG A 396 -46.90 5.16 103.12
C ARG A 396 -46.14 6.50 103.15
N ARG A 397 -45.24 6.70 104.11
CA ARG A 397 -44.38 7.91 104.16
C ARG A 397 -43.37 7.96 103.01
N ALA A 398 -42.80 6.83 102.63
CA ALA A 398 -41.89 6.75 101.49
C ALA A 398 -42.61 7.14 100.18
N LEU A 399 -43.83 6.64 99.97
CA LEU A 399 -44.61 6.91 98.77
C LEU A 399 -45.03 8.39 98.65
N GLU A 400 -45.41 9.02 99.77
CA GLU A 400 -45.69 10.47 99.79
C GLU A 400 -44.44 11.32 99.50
N SER A 401 -43.27 10.91 100.02
CA SER A 401 -42.01 11.64 99.77
C SER A 401 -41.53 11.52 98.31
N GLU A 402 -41.73 10.36 97.69
CA GLU A 402 -41.35 10.10 96.30
C GLU A 402 -42.26 10.87 95.32
N VAL A 403 -43.57 10.93 95.60
CA VAL A 403 -44.52 11.74 94.81
C VAL A 403 -44.15 13.23 94.85
N ARG A 404 -43.68 13.73 96.00
CA ARG A 404 -43.25 15.14 96.14
C ARG A 404 -41.96 15.42 95.37
N ARG A 405 -41.05 14.46 95.30
CA ARG A 405 -39.80 14.56 94.51
C ARG A 405 -40.07 14.51 93.01
N GLN A 406 -40.94 13.60 92.57
CA GLN A 406 -41.32 13.50 91.16
C GLN A 406 -42.06 14.74 90.66
N ARG A 407 -42.90 15.38 91.48
CA ARG A 407 -43.55 16.65 91.12
C ARG A 407 -42.56 17.80 90.92
N LYS A 408 -41.50 17.89 91.72
CA LYS A 408 -40.46 18.91 91.56
C LYS A 408 -39.64 18.68 90.28
N LEU A 409 -39.21 17.44 90.05
CA LEU A 409 -38.45 17.07 88.84
C LEU A 409 -39.25 17.31 87.56
N LYS A 410 -40.57 17.04 87.57
CA LYS A 410 -41.43 17.27 86.41
C LYS A 410 -41.58 18.77 86.11
N ALA A 411 -41.74 19.60 87.13
CA ALA A 411 -41.86 21.05 86.96
C ALA A 411 -40.56 21.71 86.45
N GLU A 412 -39.40 21.27 86.93
CA GLU A 412 -38.10 21.77 86.47
C GLU A 412 -37.82 21.39 85.02
N ARG A 413 -38.16 20.15 84.63
CA ARG A 413 -38.00 19.68 83.25
C ARG A 413 -38.91 20.42 82.26
N GLU A 414 -40.11 20.78 82.67
CA GLU A 414 -41.04 21.55 81.84
C GLU A 414 -40.59 23.01 81.66
N ALA A 415 -39.97 23.61 82.68
CA ALA A 415 -39.41 24.96 82.60
C ALA A 415 -38.23 25.05 81.62
N ILE A 416 -37.34 24.04 81.62
CA ILE A 416 -36.21 23.96 80.69
C ILE A 416 -36.70 23.85 79.24
N LEU A 417 -37.68 22.97 79.00
CA LEU A 417 -38.22 22.75 77.65
C LEU A 417 -38.88 24.01 77.06
N ARG A 418 -39.43 24.86 77.92
CA ARG A 418 -40.06 26.13 77.52
C ARG A 418 -39.04 27.18 77.09
N GLN A 419 -37.88 27.22 77.75
CA GLN A 419 -36.79 28.14 77.36
C GLN A 419 -36.14 27.73 76.03
N GLU A 420 -35.91 26.43 75.81
CA GLU A 420 -35.33 25.92 74.56
C GLU A 420 -36.21 26.24 73.35
N ALA A 421 -37.55 26.12 73.48
CA ALA A 421 -38.49 26.42 72.41
C ALA A 421 -38.52 27.92 72.01
N GLU A 422 -38.23 28.84 72.94
CA GLU A 422 -38.15 30.27 72.65
C GLU A 422 -36.82 30.63 71.98
N GLU A 423 -35.71 29.99 72.36
CA GLU A 423 -34.40 30.19 71.72
C GLU A 423 -34.35 29.63 70.29
N GLU A 424 -34.99 28.48 70.01
CA GLU A 424 -35.05 27.92 68.65
C GLU A 424 -35.82 28.83 67.67
N ARG A 425 -36.88 29.51 68.14
CA ARG A 425 -37.64 30.46 67.30
C ARG A 425 -36.79 31.66 66.91
N ARG A 426 -35.89 32.12 67.79
CA ARG A 426 -35.02 33.26 67.51
C ARG A 426 -33.93 32.92 66.49
N ARG A 427 -33.29 31.75 66.62
CA ARG A 427 -32.28 31.28 65.65
C ARG A 427 -32.84 31.04 64.26
N LYS A 428 -34.10 30.61 64.17
CA LYS A 428 -34.75 30.33 62.89
C LYS A 428 -35.00 31.61 62.07
N LEU A 429 -35.38 32.71 62.72
CA LEU A 429 -35.61 33.99 62.04
C LEU A 429 -34.29 34.59 61.51
N GLU A 430 -33.21 34.50 62.28
CA GLU A 430 -31.89 35.01 61.87
C GLU A 430 -31.34 34.26 60.63
N LEU A 431 -31.51 32.93 60.58
CA LEU A 431 -31.10 32.13 59.41
C LEU A 431 -31.93 32.42 58.15
N GLU A 432 -33.22 32.73 58.29
CA GLU A 432 -34.09 33.01 57.15
C GLU A 432 -33.72 34.34 56.47
N GLU A 433 -33.35 35.36 57.25
CA GLU A 433 -32.87 36.65 56.72
C GLU A 433 -31.52 36.53 56.01
N GLU A 434 -30.60 35.70 56.50
CA GLU A 434 -29.29 35.49 55.90
C GLU A 434 -29.39 34.75 54.55
N VAL A 435 -30.28 33.76 54.46
CA VAL A 435 -30.55 33.02 53.21
C VAL A 435 -31.11 33.95 52.13
N GLN A 436 -31.97 34.91 52.47
CA GLN A 436 -32.51 35.86 51.50
C GLN A 436 -31.43 36.79 50.94
N ARG A 437 -30.51 37.29 51.77
CA ARG A 437 -29.39 38.14 51.30
C ARG A 437 -28.45 37.40 50.35
N ILE A 438 -28.17 36.12 50.62
CA ILE A 438 -27.34 35.27 49.75
C ILE A 438 -28.02 35.05 48.39
N LYS A 439 -29.33 34.85 48.40
CA LYS A 439 -30.12 34.60 47.18
C LYS A 439 -30.13 35.81 46.24
N GLU A 440 -30.27 37.02 46.77
CA GLU A 440 -30.25 38.25 45.95
C GLU A 440 -28.88 38.55 45.36
N HIS A 441 -27.81 38.30 46.11
CA HIS A 441 -26.44 38.46 45.64
C HIS A 441 -26.11 37.49 44.48
N ARG A 442 -26.58 36.24 44.58
CA ARG A 442 -26.40 35.24 43.51
C ARG A 442 -27.11 35.63 42.22
N ARG A 443 -28.33 36.18 42.30
CA ARG A 443 -29.11 36.59 41.12
C ARG A 443 -28.47 37.75 40.36
N ARG A 444 -27.82 38.70 41.06
CA ARG A 444 -27.09 39.79 40.41
C ARG A 444 -25.83 39.32 39.69
N LYS A 445 -25.11 38.34 40.26
CA LYS A 445 -23.90 37.79 39.66
C LYS A 445 -24.21 36.97 38.40
N GLU A 446 -25.30 36.20 38.43
CA GLU A 446 -25.74 35.37 37.31
C GLU A 446 -26.16 36.20 36.08
N GLN A 447 -26.75 37.38 36.28
CA GLN A 447 -27.11 38.27 35.16
C GLN A 447 -25.88 38.84 34.45
N TRP A 448 -24.83 39.19 35.19
CA TRP A 448 -23.58 39.68 34.60
C TRP A 448 -22.82 38.59 33.84
N GLU A 449 -22.81 37.36 34.38
CA GLU A 449 -22.16 36.21 33.75
C GLU A 449 -22.89 35.79 32.46
N ALA A 450 -24.22 35.87 32.43
CA ALA A 450 -25.03 35.59 31.24
C ALA A 450 -24.74 36.55 30.06
N GLU A 451 -24.59 37.86 30.32
CA GLU A 451 -24.28 38.85 29.28
C GLU A 451 -22.85 38.67 28.72
N GLU A 452 -21.89 38.28 29.56
CA GLU A 452 -20.51 38.02 29.12
C GLU A 452 -20.42 36.73 28.28
N GLU A 453 -21.21 35.71 28.62
CA GLU A 453 -21.33 34.49 27.82
C GLU A 453 -21.93 34.76 26.45
N GLU A 454 -22.95 35.61 26.34
CA GLU A 454 -23.57 35.95 25.06
C GLU A 454 -22.59 36.66 24.11
N ARG A 455 -21.76 37.58 24.64
CA ARG A 455 -20.72 38.25 23.84
C ARG A 455 -19.67 37.28 23.32
N LYS A 456 -19.27 36.30 24.14
CA LYS A 456 -18.31 35.26 23.74
C LYS A 456 -18.91 34.31 22.70
N GLN A 457 -20.21 34.03 22.77
CA GLN A 457 -20.89 33.19 21.77
C GLN A 457 -20.93 33.85 20.40
N GLN A 458 -21.19 35.16 20.33
CA GLN A 458 -21.19 35.90 19.06
C GLN A 458 -19.80 35.92 18.41
N GLU A 459 -18.74 36.19 19.16
CA GLU A 459 -17.36 36.17 18.64
C GLU A 459 -16.97 34.77 18.12
N LEU A 460 -17.42 33.72 18.80
CA LEU A 460 -17.15 32.34 18.39
C LEU A 460 -17.94 31.95 17.12
N GLU A 461 -19.15 32.47 16.92
CA GLU A 461 -19.92 32.28 15.70
C GLU A 461 -19.27 32.99 14.51
N ASP A 462 -18.85 34.25 14.67
CA ASP A 462 -18.17 35.01 13.62
C ASP A 462 -16.84 34.37 13.22
N ARG A 463 -16.08 33.88 14.20
CA ARG A 463 -14.85 33.12 13.94
C ARG A 463 -15.12 31.81 13.19
N ARG A 464 -16.26 31.16 13.43
CA ARG A 464 -16.69 29.97 12.67
C ARG A 464 -17.11 30.33 11.24
N ARG A 465 -17.77 31.46 11.02
CA ARG A 465 -18.14 31.95 9.67
C ARG A 465 -16.89 32.25 8.84
N MET A 466 -15.96 33.04 9.38
CA MET A 466 -14.70 33.37 8.67
C MET A 466 -13.87 32.13 8.32
N ASN A 467 -13.81 31.12 9.20
CA ASN A 467 -13.07 29.88 8.91
C ASN A 467 -13.77 29.03 7.84
N ARG A 468 -15.11 29.02 7.81
CA ARG A 468 -15.88 28.35 6.75
C ARG A 468 -15.64 29.00 5.40
N ASP A 469 -15.67 30.33 5.33
CA ASP A 469 -15.45 31.07 4.09
C ASP A 469 -14.03 30.88 3.57
N ARG A 470 -13.02 30.92 4.45
CA ARG A 470 -11.63 30.64 4.07
C ARG A 470 -11.46 29.25 3.43
N ARG A 471 -12.11 28.22 3.98
CA ARG A 471 -12.05 26.86 3.42
C ARG A 471 -12.74 26.77 2.05
N LEU A 472 -13.84 27.50 1.86
CA LEU A 472 -14.53 27.57 0.57
C LEU A 472 -13.67 28.29 -0.48
N GLU A 473 -12.97 29.36 -0.10
CA GLU A 473 -12.04 30.05 -0.98
C GLU A 473 -10.83 29.19 -1.36
N GLU A 474 -10.25 28.47 -0.39
CA GLU A 474 -9.16 27.53 -0.64
C GLU A 474 -9.61 26.39 -1.58
N HIS A 475 -10.82 25.86 -1.38
CA HIS A 475 -11.41 24.87 -2.28
C HIS A 475 -11.59 25.42 -3.70
N ARG A 476 -12.15 26.62 -3.84
CA ARG A 476 -12.37 27.27 -5.14
C ARG A 476 -11.05 27.54 -5.87
N LYS A 477 -9.99 27.94 -5.15
CA LYS A 477 -8.65 28.10 -5.72
C LYS A 477 -8.07 26.76 -6.20
N LEU A 478 -8.26 25.70 -5.44
CA LEU A 478 -7.79 24.36 -5.82
C LEU A 478 -8.52 23.82 -7.06
N GLU A 479 -9.84 24.05 -7.15
CA GLU A 479 -10.63 23.70 -8.33
C GLU A 479 -10.18 24.45 -9.58
N LEU A 480 -10.02 25.78 -9.50
CA LEU A 480 -9.48 26.57 -10.61
C LEU A 480 -8.09 26.11 -11.04
N TRP A 481 -7.25 25.71 -10.09
CA TRP A 481 -5.93 25.18 -10.40
C TRP A 481 -6.01 23.83 -11.13
N ARG A 482 -6.93 22.93 -10.73
CA ARG A 482 -7.17 21.65 -11.41
C ARG A 482 -7.74 21.86 -12.82
N GLU A 483 -8.68 22.78 -12.98
CA GLU A 483 -9.22 23.16 -14.29
C GLU A 483 -8.14 23.74 -15.19
N GLU A 484 -7.25 24.58 -14.67
CA GLU A 484 -6.14 25.13 -15.45
C GLU A 484 -5.13 24.06 -15.88
N GLN A 485 -4.82 23.11 -14.99
CA GLN A 485 -3.96 21.95 -15.32
C GLN A 485 -4.62 21.06 -16.37
N ALA A 486 -5.92 20.76 -16.22
CA ALA A 486 -6.68 20.00 -17.20
C ALA A 486 -6.69 20.70 -18.57
N ARG A 487 -6.93 22.02 -18.60
CA ARG A 487 -6.91 22.83 -19.83
C ARG A 487 -5.53 22.84 -20.49
N LYS A 488 -4.44 22.92 -19.70
CA LYS A 488 -3.06 22.85 -20.22
C LYS A 488 -2.76 21.46 -20.79
N ALA A 489 -3.18 20.40 -20.12
CA ALA A 489 -3.01 19.03 -20.59
C ALA A 489 -3.80 18.77 -21.89
N GLU A 490 -5.04 19.24 -21.98
CA GLU A 490 -5.87 19.14 -23.19
C GLU A 490 -5.26 19.93 -24.36
N ALA A 491 -4.79 21.15 -24.12
CA ALA A 491 -4.11 21.95 -25.15
C ALA A 491 -2.81 21.29 -25.63
N ALA A 492 -2.03 20.68 -24.72
CA ALA A 492 -0.83 19.93 -25.08
C ALA A 492 -1.17 18.67 -25.89
N ALA A 493 -2.19 17.91 -25.49
CA ALA A 493 -2.67 16.74 -26.22
C ALA A 493 -3.12 17.11 -27.64
N ARG A 494 -3.85 18.22 -27.78
CA ARG A 494 -4.28 18.75 -29.09
C ARG A 494 -3.10 19.16 -29.97
N GLN A 495 -2.07 19.79 -29.41
CA GLN A 495 -0.86 20.15 -30.17
C GLN A 495 -0.10 18.90 -30.65
N VAL A 496 0.03 17.87 -29.80
CA VAL A 496 0.65 16.60 -30.18
C VAL A 496 -0.15 15.91 -31.30
N GLU A 497 -1.47 15.91 -31.21
CA GLU A 497 -2.33 15.33 -32.25
C GLU A 497 -2.27 16.12 -33.58
N GLU A 498 -2.27 17.45 -33.53
CA GLU A 498 -2.14 18.30 -34.72
C GLU A 498 -0.75 18.14 -35.38
N ALA A 499 0.32 18.07 -34.59
CA ALA A 499 1.67 17.78 -35.07
C ALA A 499 1.72 16.40 -35.76
N ARG A 500 1.16 15.37 -35.12
CA ARG A 500 1.02 14.02 -35.71
C ARG A 500 0.29 14.07 -37.05
N ARG A 501 -0.83 14.80 -37.12
CA ARG A 501 -1.62 14.92 -38.35
C ARG A 501 -0.85 15.61 -39.48
N ARG A 502 -0.01 16.60 -39.16
CA ARG A 502 0.87 17.27 -40.13
C ARG A 502 1.95 16.34 -40.64
N GLU A 503 2.63 15.63 -39.74
CA GLU A 503 3.67 14.65 -40.10
C GLU A 503 3.09 13.54 -41.01
N GLU A 504 1.90 13.01 -40.69
CA GLU A 504 1.24 12.02 -41.53
C GLU A 504 0.83 12.57 -42.91
N ALA A 505 0.40 13.83 -42.98
CA ALA A 505 0.07 14.48 -44.24
C ALA A 505 1.31 14.68 -45.11
N GLU A 506 2.42 15.16 -44.52
CA GLU A 506 3.71 15.28 -45.19
C GLU A 506 4.26 13.93 -45.65
N ARG A 507 4.12 12.89 -44.82
CA ARG A 507 4.47 11.51 -45.18
C ARG A 507 3.68 11.05 -46.40
N LYS A 508 2.35 11.25 -46.39
CA LYS A 508 1.47 10.89 -47.52
C LYS A 508 1.84 11.65 -48.79
N THR A 509 2.16 12.94 -48.71
CA THR A 509 2.58 13.72 -49.88
C THR A 509 3.94 13.25 -50.40
N ARG A 510 4.92 12.97 -49.53
CA ARG A 510 6.23 12.40 -49.94
C ARG A 510 6.07 11.05 -50.63
N ILE A 511 5.29 10.13 -50.06
CA ILE A 511 5.01 8.82 -50.68
C ILE A 511 4.34 9.00 -52.05
N GLN A 512 3.37 9.92 -52.16
CA GLN A 512 2.71 10.21 -53.44
C GLN A 512 3.66 10.82 -54.47
N GLN A 513 4.52 11.76 -54.07
CA GLN A 513 5.52 12.38 -54.95
C GLN A 513 6.52 11.36 -55.47
N VAL A 514 7.03 10.49 -54.60
CA VAL A 514 7.96 9.42 -54.98
C VAL A 514 7.26 8.40 -55.87
N ALA A 515 6.01 8.01 -55.54
CA ALA A 515 5.23 7.12 -56.39
C ALA A 515 4.95 7.73 -57.79
N ALA A 516 4.65 9.02 -57.87
CA ALA A 516 4.44 9.71 -59.15
C ALA A 516 5.72 9.74 -59.99
N LYS A 517 6.88 10.01 -59.37
CA LYS A 517 8.19 9.96 -60.03
C LYS A 517 8.50 8.56 -60.56
N LEU A 518 8.28 7.52 -59.74
CA LEU A 518 8.51 6.13 -60.12
C LEU A 518 7.56 5.63 -61.22
N LYS A 519 6.32 6.13 -61.28
CA LYS A 519 5.38 5.79 -62.35
C LYS A 519 5.82 6.34 -63.73
N GLY A 520 6.57 7.44 -63.74
CA GLY A 520 7.11 8.05 -64.97
C GLY A 520 8.45 7.46 -65.41
N SER A 521 9.26 7.00 -64.46
CA SER A 521 10.55 6.34 -64.72
C SER A 521 10.32 4.90 -65.18
N LYS A 522 10.80 4.55 -66.39
CA LYS A 522 10.84 3.15 -66.87
C LYS A 522 12.19 2.47 -66.58
N GLU A 523 13.07 3.11 -65.81
CA GLU A 523 14.40 2.57 -65.52
C GLU A 523 14.33 1.43 -64.51
N ASP A 524 14.84 0.26 -64.88
CA ASP A 524 14.88 -0.94 -64.01
C ASP A 524 15.72 -0.73 -62.74
N SER A 525 16.66 0.23 -62.76
CA SER A 525 17.45 0.64 -61.59
C SER A 525 16.58 1.20 -60.46
N ASP A 526 15.38 1.71 -60.78
CA ASP A 526 14.46 2.27 -59.80
C ASP A 526 13.60 1.22 -59.07
N LEU A 527 13.60 -0.02 -59.56
CA LEU A 527 12.75 -1.10 -59.06
C LEU A 527 13.48 -2.08 -58.14
N SER A 528 14.76 -1.82 -57.82
CA SER A 528 15.59 -2.73 -57.03
C SER A 528 16.47 -2.02 -56.01
N GLY A 529 16.89 -2.76 -54.98
CA GLY A 529 17.73 -2.22 -53.91
C GLY A 529 17.94 -3.22 -52.76
N TRP A 530 18.52 -2.74 -51.67
CA TRP A 530 18.67 -3.54 -50.44
C TRP A 530 17.57 -3.20 -49.44
N ILE A 531 17.09 -4.22 -48.74
CA ILE A 531 16.16 -4.07 -47.62
C ILE A 531 16.48 -5.11 -46.57
N THR A 532 16.30 -4.77 -45.31
CA THR A 532 16.37 -5.76 -44.24
C THR A 532 14.96 -6.10 -43.80
N ILE A 533 14.65 -7.39 -43.81
CA ILE A 533 13.32 -7.92 -43.52
C ILE A 533 13.38 -8.88 -42.34
N LEU A 534 12.38 -8.80 -41.47
CA LEU A 534 12.07 -9.77 -40.44
C LEU A 534 10.78 -10.47 -40.86
N ASN A 535 10.93 -11.72 -41.30
CA ASN A 535 9.79 -12.60 -41.51
C ASN A 535 9.40 -13.18 -40.15
N THR A 536 8.13 -13.35 -39.91
CA THR A 536 7.56 -14.11 -38.77
C THR A 536 8.06 -15.55 -38.68
N GLU A 537 8.27 -16.24 -39.81
CA GLU A 537 8.93 -17.56 -39.84
C GLU A 537 10.38 -17.52 -39.34
N SER A 538 11.00 -16.34 -39.31
CA SER A 538 12.40 -16.18 -38.93
C SER A 538 12.60 -15.00 -38.01
N LEU A 539 12.80 -15.28 -36.72
CA LEU A 539 13.08 -14.29 -35.67
C LEU A 539 14.39 -13.48 -35.86
N ALA A 540 15.08 -13.62 -36.99
CA ALA A 540 16.31 -12.92 -37.31
C ALA A 540 16.08 -11.95 -38.48
N TRP A 541 16.57 -10.72 -38.32
CA TRP A 541 16.65 -9.73 -39.41
C TRP A 541 17.57 -10.23 -40.52
N LYS A 542 17.04 -10.34 -41.74
CA LYS A 542 17.79 -10.80 -42.92
C LYS A 542 17.90 -9.67 -43.94
N ARG A 543 19.12 -9.36 -44.34
CA ARG A 543 19.38 -8.42 -45.45
C ARG A 543 19.13 -9.14 -46.78
N ARG A 544 18.23 -8.59 -47.59
CA ARG A 544 17.78 -9.14 -48.88
C ARG A 544 17.91 -8.08 -49.96
N TYR A 545 18.26 -8.52 -51.16
CA TYR A 545 18.18 -7.67 -52.35
C TYR A 545 16.77 -7.80 -52.93
N TYR A 546 16.01 -6.71 -52.99
CA TYR A 546 14.65 -6.74 -53.52
C TYR A 546 14.65 -6.32 -55.00
N LYS A 547 13.72 -6.89 -55.77
CA LYS A 547 13.38 -6.46 -57.12
C LYS A 547 11.86 -6.50 -57.31
N PHE A 548 11.28 -5.39 -57.73
CA PHE A 548 9.89 -5.33 -58.16
C PHE A 548 9.79 -5.76 -59.63
N VAL A 549 8.97 -6.77 -59.90
CA VAL A 549 8.67 -7.26 -61.25
C VAL A 549 7.15 -7.25 -61.41
N GLY A 550 6.63 -6.24 -62.09
CA GLY A 550 5.19 -6.03 -62.24
C GLY A 550 4.49 -5.79 -60.89
N ASN A 551 3.61 -6.70 -60.50
CA ASN A 551 2.85 -6.66 -59.24
C ASN A 551 3.46 -7.53 -58.13
N ARG A 552 4.70 -8.02 -58.30
CA ARG A 552 5.37 -8.90 -57.34
C ARG A 552 6.65 -8.28 -56.82
N ILE A 553 6.90 -8.45 -55.52
CA ILE A 553 8.20 -8.22 -54.91
C ILE A 553 8.93 -9.56 -54.80
N LEU A 554 10.14 -9.61 -55.36
CA LEU A 554 11.05 -10.75 -55.28
C LEU A 554 12.22 -10.39 -54.37
N LEU A 555 12.53 -11.26 -53.41
CA LEU A 555 13.63 -11.08 -52.47
C LEU A 555 14.73 -12.11 -52.75
N PHE A 556 15.95 -11.63 -52.96
CA PHE A 556 17.13 -12.42 -53.28
C PHE A 556 18.18 -12.31 -52.18
N ARG A 557 19.14 -13.25 -52.18
CA ARG A 557 20.29 -13.18 -51.29
C ARG A 557 21.26 -12.08 -51.71
N HIS A 558 21.46 -11.92 -53.03
CA HIS A 558 22.44 -11.03 -53.62
C HIS A 558 21.94 -10.54 -55.00
N PRO A 559 22.32 -9.34 -55.49
CA PRO A 559 21.91 -8.83 -56.81
C PRO A 559 22.22 -9.79 -57.98
N ASN A 560 23.37 -10.46 -57.93
CA ASN A 560 23.81 -11.39 -58.97
C ASN A 560 23.14 -12.78 -58.89
N ASP A 561 22.45 -13.07 -57.79
CA ASP A 561 21.85 -14.38 -57.50
C ASP A 561 20.33 -14.28 -57.66
N THR A 562 19.89 -14.14 -58.90
CA THR A 562 18.49 -13.86 -59.25
C THR A 562 17.63 -15.11 -59.39
N GLN A 563 18.18 -16.32 -59.27
CA GLN A 563 17.42 -17.56 -59.29
C GLN A 563 18.01 -18.62 -58.33
N PRO A 564 17.20 -19.17 -57.39
CA PRO A 564 15.79 -18.90 -57.11
C PRO A 564 15.54 -17.67 -56.20
N ALA A 565 14.39 -17.01 -56.36
CA ALA A 565 13.93 -16.02 -55.38
C ALA A 565 13.67 -16.71 -54.04
N LEU A 566 14.21 -16.15 -52.95
CA LEU A 566 14.07 -16.73 -51.61
C LEU A 566 12.65 -16.55 -51.09
N ASP A 567 12.13 -15.33 -51.23
CA ASP A 567 10.75 -14.99 -50.87
C ASP A 567 10.12 -14.22 -52.02
N GLN A 568 8.83 -14.48 -52.26
CA GLN A 568 8.03 -13.76 -53.24
C GLN A 568 6.64 -13.44 -52.68
N ALA A 569 6.19 -12.21 -52.87
CA ALA A 569 4.85 -11.78 -52.53
C ALA A 569 4.18 -11.09 -53.71
N GLU A 570 2.94 -11.49 -53.98
CA GLU A 570 2.05 -10.81 -54.91
C GLU A 570 1.38 -9.66 -54.17
N LEU A 571 1.46 -8.45 -54.73
CA LEU A 571 1.04 -7.22 -54.07
C LEU A 571 -0.35 -6.77 -54.52
N LYS A 572 -0.69 -7.02 -55.79
CA LYS A 572 -1.98 -6.68 -56.38
C LYS A 572 -3.10 -7.45 -55.67
N GLY A 573 -4.05 -6.73 -55.09
CA GLY A 573 -5.16 -7.30 -54.34
C GLY A 573 -4.83 -7.73 -52.91
N ASN A 574 -3.60 -8.18 -52.66
CA ASN A 574 -3.21 -8.81 -51.40
C ASN A 574 -2.55 -7.84 -50.40
N LEU A 575 -2.13 -6.65 -50.81
CA LEU A 575 -1.64 -5.63 -49.87
C LEU A 575 -2.81 -5.07 -49.04
N LYS A 576 -2.79 -5.25 -47.71
CA LYS A 576 -3.81 -4.75 -46.78
C LYS A 576 -3.50 -3.32 -46.32
N ALA A 577 -2.30 -3.12 -45.77
CA ALA A 577 -1.88 -1.82 -45.24
C ALA A 577 -0.35 -1.70 -45.23
N LEU A 578 0.14 -0.46 -45.33
CA LEU A 578 1.54 -0.10 -45.09
C LEU A 578 1.58 0.75 -43.82
N LYS A 579 2.08 0.17 -42.74
CA LYS A 579 2.06 0.77 -41.40
C LYS A 579 3.46 1.18 -40.94
N GLU A 580 3.52 2.10 -39.99
CA GLU A 580 4.75 2.44 -39.28
C GLU A 580 4.73 1.92 -37.85
N TRP A 581 5.87 2.05 -37.15
CA TRP A 581 6.01 1.63 -35.76
C TRP A 581 4.95 2.28 -34.83
N ARG A 582 4.54 3.52 -35.13
CA ARG A 582 3.49 4.25 -34.38
C ARG A 582 2.07 3.68 -34.56
N GLU A 583 1.85 2.79 -35.52
CA GLU A 583 0.54 2.23 -35.88
C GLU A 583 0.32 0.83 -35.26
N GLY A 584 0.78 0.65 -34.02
CA GLY A 584 0.67 -0.60 -33.25
C GLY A 584 1.87 -1.55 -33.39
N TYR A 585 3.04 -1.03 -33.82
CA TYR A 585 4.28 -1.79 -34.00
C TYR A 585 5.43 -1.13 -33.24
N GLU A 586 5.22 -0.85 -31.96
CA GLU A 586 6.14 -0.10 -31.10
C GLU A 586 7.52 -0.73 -31.00
N ASP A 587 7.61 -2.06 -31.14
CA ASP A 587 8.88 -2.81 -31.18
C ASP A 587 9.83 -2.32 -32.29
N LEU A 588 9.30 -1.65 -33.31
CA LEU A 588 10.08 -1.10 -34.43
C LEU A 588 10.51 0.36 -34.22
N GLU A 589 10.14 1.01 -33.11
CA GLU A 589 10.53 2.38 -32.80
C GLU A 589 12.05 2.54 -32.73
N ALA A 590 12.74 1.52 -32.19
CA ALA A 590 14.19 1.52 -32.04
C ALA A 590 14.95 1.35 -33.37
N ILE A 591 14.26 1.02 -34.46
CA ILE A 591 14.87 0.73 -35.77
C ILE A 591 14.56 1.90 -36.72
N PRO A 592 15.56 2.72 -37.08
CA PRO A 592 15.37 3.82 -38.02
C PRO A 592 14.82 3.33 -39.35
N TYR A 593 13.93 4.13 -39.95
CA TYR A 593 13.35 3.86 -41.26
C TYR A 593 12.64 2.50 -41.36
N SER A 594 12.15 1.99 -40.23
CA SER A 594 11.30 0.81 -40.20
C SER A 594 9.89 1.11 -40.71
N PHE A 595 9.26 0.08 -41.25
CA PHE A 595 7.86 0.05 -41.65
C PHE A 595 7.37 -1.40 -41.73
N VAL A 596 6.05 -1.55 -41.82
CA VAL A 596 5.37 -2.83 -41.77
C VAL A 596 4.46 -3.00 -42.99
N VAL A 597 4.47 -4.19 -43.55
CA VAL A 597 3.62 -4.59 -44.67
C VAL A 597 2.63 -5.65 -44.16
N GLU A 598 1.35 -5.29 -44.10
CA GLU A 598 0.27 -6.24 -43.82
C GLU A 598 -0.33 -6.77 -45.12
N PHE A 599 -0.55 -8.08 -45.19
CA PHE A 599 -1.21 -8.75 -46.31
C PHE A 599 -2.65 -9.16 -45.95
N LYS A 600 -3.52 -9.30 -46.95
CA LYS A 600 -4.92 -9.74 -46.78
C LYS A 600 -5.07 -11.25 -46.75
N ASP A 601 -4.13 -11.99 -47.32
CA ASP A 601 -4.20 -13.45 -47.49
C ASP A 601 -4.06 -14.24 -46.19
N GLY A 602 -4.12 -13.56 -45.03
CA GLY A 602 -3.72 -14.13 -43.74
C GLY A 602 -2.22 -14.43 -43.66
N ARG A 603 -1.44 -14.08 -44.69
CA ARG A 603 0.02 -14.13 -44.61
C ARG A 603 0.48 -13.24 -43.47
N GLU A 604 1.51 -13.73 -42.83
CA GLU A 604 2.11 -13.07 -41.71
C GLU A 604 2.71 -11.72 -42.11
N VAL A 605 2.80 -10.84 -41.13
CA VAL A 605 3.20 -9.44 -41.30
C VAL A 605 4.70 -9.36 -41.58
N TRP A 606 5.11 -8.55 -42.56
CA TRP A 606 6.52 -8.30 -42.82
C TRP A 606 6.97 -7.01 -42.17
N SER A 607 7.93 -7.11 -41.25
CA SER A 607 8.61 -5.95 -40.67
C SER A 607 9.88 -5.68 -41.47
N MET A 608 10.05 -4.46 -41.98
CA MET A 608 11.16 -4.11 -42.86
C MET A 608 11.82 -2.81 -42.42
N TYR A 609 13.09 -2.61 -42.74
CA TYR A 609 13.74 -1.30 -42.66
C TYR A 609 14.71 -1.07 -43.83
N ALA A 610 14.84 0.19 -44.21
CA ALA A 610 15.76 0.65 -45.26
C ALA A 610 17.01 1.32 -44.65
N ASP A 611 18.09 1.45 -45.43
CA ASP A 611 19.33 2.07 -44.94
C ASP A 611 19.21 3.60 -44.87
N SER A 612 18.27 4.18 -45.63
CA SER A 612 17.99 5.62 -45.63
C SER A 612 16.49 5.95 -45.69
N GLU A 613 16.14 7.16 -45.27
CA GLU A 613 14.77 7.68 -45.33
C GLU A 613 14.26 7.73 -46.79
N GLY A 614 15.13 8.13 -47.73
CA GLY A 614 14.80 8.19 -49.15
C GLY A 614 14.48 6.82 -49.73
N GLU A 615 15.25 5.78 -49.38
CA GLU A 615 14.97 4.40 -49.78
C GLU A 615 13.67 3.88 -49.18
N LYS A 616 13.38 4.19 -47.90
CA LYS A 616 12.09 3.84 -47.29
C LYS A 616 10.93 4.40 -48.11
N TYR A 617 10.95 5.69 -48.46
CA TYR A 617 9.87 6.29 -49.25
C TYR A 617 9.82 5.77 -50.68
N LYS A 618 10.97 5.45 -51.28
CA LYS A 618 11.04 4.76 -52.58
C LYS A 618 10.32 3.42 -52.53
N ILE A 619 10.63 2.60 -51.53
CA ILE A 619 10.04 1.27 -51.36
C ILE A 619 8.54 1.38 -51.05
N LEU A 620 8.13 2.27 -50.13
CA LEU A 620 6.70 2.52 -49.85
C LEU A 620 5.93 3.01 -51.08
N GLY A 621 6.56 3.84 -51.92
CA GLY A 621 6.02 4.27 -53.20
C GLY A 621 5.81 3.10 -54.16
N LEU A 622 6.81 2.21 -54.27
CA LEU A 622 6.72 0.98 -55.08
C LEU A 622 5.61 0.05 -54.61
N PHE A 623 5.49 -0.20 -53.30
CA PHE A 623 4.39 -0.99 -52.73
C PHE A 623 3.03 -0.37 -53.06
N LYS A 624 2.91 0.96 -52.97
CA LYS A 624 1.66 1.66 -53.32
C LYS A 624 1.31 1.47 -54.79
N ILE A 625 2.27 1.63 -55.71
CA ILE A 625 2.03 1.43 -57.14
C ILE A 625 1.64 -0.02 -57.43
N ALA A 626 2.41 -0.98 -56.93
CA ALA A 626 2.21 -2.41 -57.19
C ALA A 626 0.95 -2.98 -56.53
N GLY A 627 0.48 -2.40 -55.43
CA GLY A 627 -0.77 -2.78 -54.78
C GLY A 627 -2.03 -2.15 -55.40
N THR A 628 -1.90 -1.04 -56.13
CA THR A 628 -3.03 -0.33 -56.77
C THR A 628 -3.26 -0.78 -58.21
N LEU A 629 -2.20 -1.14 -58.93
CA LEU A 629 -2.27 -1.70 -60.29
C LEU A 629 -2.80 -3.14 -60.26
#